data_AF-A0A059X015-F1
#
_entry.id   AF-A0A059X015-F1
#
_cell.length_a   1.000
_cell.length_b   1.000
_cell.length_c   1.000
_cell.angle_alpha   90.00
_cell.angle_beta   90.00
_cell.angle_gamma   90.00
#
_symmetry.space_group_name_H-M   'P 1'
#
loop_
_entity.id
_entity.type
_entity.pdbx_description
1 polymer ?
#
loop_
_entity_poly.entity_id
_entity_poly.type
_entity_poly.pdbx_seq_one_letter_code
_entity_poly.pdbx_strand_id
1 'polypeptide(L)'
;MEGVFHQLIGQTSGKVFFCADDAVATRVCQSNRSVSYGFGESVDYRAQDVSLQDFASVFSVFRQGQKLGEARLNVPGRHNVQNAVGVIALATELGIAFEKIANALPKFRHARRRFEIKYASDRFLLVDDYAHHPTEIRATLAAARSTGRNRVLTMFQPHRYTRTKALRQEFGAAFDQADRVVITDVYPASEPPIPGISGQTIAEAISAHGHRGVTYQSRFANVHHEVGNMLASGDLVLSLGAGNIHEQLSILAAELVVAEKLKGMVGEEGEVRLHEPMAKHTTLRVGGPAQFWIEPRTEKAFAELIRFCRRENLPLFVMGRGSNLLVRDGGITGVVVHPCGGEFGDIAVNGNEITAGVGAKLKQVAYAGRDAGIGGLEWMEGIPGEVGGALRMNAGAMGGQTFEHVVRVRVLDAEGNAKTMTPSEMEVHYRQVPTLEKNYAVSAVFRGVPGGKDDIVRKLEESQHKRKTTQPAASSAGCIFKNPDNIPAGKLVDELGLKNCAIGKARVSEVHGNFVVNDGGATAAEMLELIAKIQATAREKRGVELQTEVQIVGEEG
;
A
#
# COMPACT_ATOMS: atom_id res chain seq x y z
N MET A 1 4.45 -5.71 -40.53
CA MET A 1 5.53 -5.05 -39.76
C MET A 1 6.79 -4.88 -40.61
N GLU A 2 7.23 -5.91 -41.35
CA GLU A 2 8.43 -5.87 -42.22
C GLU A 2 8.42 -4.70 -43.25
N GLY A 3 7.26 -4.35 -43.84
CA GLY A 3 7.15 -3.24 -44.80
C GLY A 3 7.60 -1.87 -44.28
N VAL A 4 7.42 -1.59 -42.98
CA VAL A 4 7.87 -0.32 -42.37
C VAL A 4 9.39 -0.27 -42.32
N PHE A 5 10.03 -1.40 -42.01
CA PHE A 5 11.49 -1.50 -41.98
C PHE A 5 12.09 -1.45 -43.39
N HIS A 6 11.46 -2.07 -44.39
CA HIS A 6 11.88 -1.91 -45.79
C HIS A 6 11.83 -0.45 -46.25
N GLN A 7 10.79 0.29 -45.85
CA GLN A 7 10.71 1.72 -46.13
C GLN A 7 11.82 2.51 -45.43
N LEU A 8 12.08 2.25 -44.14
CA LEU A 8 13.17 2.89 -43.39
C LEU A 8 14.54 2.62 -44.03
N ILE A 9 14.80 1.37 -44.43
CA ILE A 9 16.05 0.97 -45.10
C ILE A 9 16.16 1.64 -46.47
N GLY A 10 15.07 1.71 -47.22
CA GLY A 10 15.01 2.41 -48.51
C GLY A 10 15.31 3.91 -48.39
N GLN A 11 14.90 4.54 -47.28
CA GLN A 11 15.17 5.94 -46.97
C GLN A 11 16.55 6.19 -46.35
N THR A 12 17.24 5.14 -45.89
CA THR A 12 18.55 5.26 -45.28
C THR A 12 19.63 5.38 -46.35
N SER A 13 20.37 6.49 -46.34
CA SER A 13 21.49 6.74 -47.27
C SER A 13 22.81 6.10 -46.83
N GLY A 14 22.98 5.88 -45.52
CA GLY A 14 24.17 5.26 -44.92
C GLY A 14 24.17 3.73 -44.91
N LYS A 15 25.15 3.16 -44.18
CA LYS A 15 25.20 1.72 -43.90
C LYS A 15 24.10 1.31 -42.92
N VAL A 16 23.53 0.12 -43.11
CA VAL A 16 22.52 -0.45 -42.22
C VAL A 16 23.16 -1.56 -41.38
N PHE A 17 23.17 -1.40 -40.07
CA PHE A 17 23.70 -2.41 -39.15
C PHE A 17 22.56 -3.27 -38.63
N PHE A 18 22.69 -4.59 -38.70
CA PHE A 18 21.64 -5.51 -38.23
C PHE A 18 22.20 -6.75 -37.56
N CYS A 19 21.46 -7.26 -36.58
CA CYS A 19 21.78 -8.49 -35.88
C CYS A 19 21.37 -9.69 -36.77
N ALA A 20 22.34 -10.45 -37.26
CA ALA A 20 22.08 -11.60 -38.13
C ALA A 20 21.64 -12.86 -37.36
N ASP A 21 21.72 -12.85 -36.03
CA ASP A 21 21.16 -13.93 -35.21
C ASP A 21 19.62 -13.84 -35.12
N ASP A 22 19.01 -12.73 -35.57
CA ASP A 22 17.57 -12.59 -35.74
C ASP A 22 17.16 -12.83 -37.20
N ALA A 23 16.30 -13.83 -37.41
CA ALA A 23 15.89 -14.25 -38.75
C ALA A 23 15.05 -13.19 -39.49
N VAL A 24 14.28 -12.36 -38.77
CA VAL A 24 13.49 -11.28 -39.37
C VAL A 24 14.41 -10.15 -39.78
N ALA A 25 15.32 -9.72 -38.90
CA ALA A 25 16.30 -8.68 -39.19
C ALA A 25 17.16 -9.07 -40.40
N THR A 26 17.58 -10.34 -40.49
CA THR A 26 18.31 -10.84 -41.66
C THR A 26 17.49 -10.71 -42.95
N ARG A 27 16.25 -11.21 -42.99
CA ARG A 27 15.41 -11.11 -44.20
C ARG A 27 15.14 -9.66 -44.62
N VAL A 28 14.95 -8.76 -43.66
CA VAL A 28 14.54 -7.37 -43.90
C VAL A 28 15.73 -6.48 -44.27
N CYS A 29 16.87 -6.66 -43.61
CA CYS A 29 18.02 -5.75 -43.71
C CYS A 29 19.08 -6.21 -44.70
N GLN A 30 19.09 -7.44 -45.19
CA GLN A 30 20.16 -7.94 -46.04
C GLN A 30 20.22 -7.20 -47.39
N SER A 31 21.33 -6.49 -47.62
CA SER A 31 21.61 -5.74 -48.85
C SER A 31 23.11 -5.46 -48.97
N ASN A 32 23.55 -4.99 -50.14
CA ASN A 32 24.95 -4.62 -50.37
C ASN A 32 25.46 -3.45 -49.49
N ARG A 33 24.55 -2.72 -48.83
CA ARG A 33 24.87 -1.59 -47.94
C ARG A 33 24.79 -1.96 -46.46
N SER A 34 24.56 -3.23 -46.17
CA SER A 34 24.28 -3.70 -44.84
C SER A 34 25.52 -4.34 -44.21
N VAL A 35 25.67 -4.17 -42.90
CA VAL A 35 26.74 -4.76 -42.10
C VAL A 35 26.08 -5.63 -41.04
N SER A 36 26.31 -6.93 -41.14
CA SER A 36 25.76 -7.92 -40.24
C SER A 36 26.65 -8.11 -39.00
N TYR A 37 26.03 -8.29 -37.84
CA TYR A 37 26.73 -8.67 -36.62
C TYR A 37 26.03 -9.81 -35.88
N GLY A 38 26.77 -10.60 -35.11
CA GLY A 38 26.19 -11.69 -34.31
C GLY A 38 27.19 -12.75 -33.87
N PHE A 39 26.71 -13.98 -33.72
CA PHE A 39 27.54 -15.16 -33.42
C PHE A 39 27.69 -16.11 -34.62
N GLY A 40 26.85 -15.98 -35.65
CA GLY A 40 26.89 -16.83 -36.85
C GLY A 40 28.23 -16.78 -37.59
N GLU A 41 28.56 -17.83 -38.32
CA GLU A 41 29.85 -17.90 -39.02
C GLU A 41 29.95 -16.96 -40.23
N SER A 42 28.82 -16.68 -40.87
CA SER A 42 28.69 -15.94 -42.13
C SER A 42 28.31 -14.46 -41.94
N VAL A 43 28.61 -13.89 -40.77
CA VAL A 43 28.30 -12.48 -40.45
C VAL A 43 29.56 -11.61 -40.55
N ASP A 44 29.40 -10.33 -40.87
CA ASP A 44 30.52 -9.41 -41.09
C ASP A 44 31.31 -9.16 -39.81
N TYR A 45 30.64 -9.00 -38.68
CA TYR A 45 31.26 -8.85 -37.37
C TYR A 45 30.77 -9.92 -36.40
N ARG A 46 31.66 -10.76 -35.89
CA ARG A 46 31.26 -11.83 -34.95
C ARG A 46 32.07 -11.87 -33.67
N ALA A 47 31.40 -12.28 -32.59
CA ALA A 47 32.06 -12.70 -31.36
C ALA A 47 32.29 -14.21 -31.33
N GLN A 48 33.47 -14.62 -30.89
CA GLN A 48 33.83 -16.02 -30.59
C GLN A 48 34.53 -16.10 -29.22
N ASP A 49 34.74 -17.33 -28.75
CA ASP A 49 35.48 -17.62 -27.50
C ASP A 49 34.93 -16.86 -26.27
N VAL A 50 33.60 -16.73 -26.20
CA VAL A 50 32.97 -15.98 -25.11
C VAL A 50 33.21 -16.71 -23.79
N SER A 51 33.92 -16.06 -22.88
CA SER A 51 34.15 -16.54 -21.51
C SER A 51 33.68 -15.50 -20.50
N LEU A 52 33.25 -15.98 -19.34
CA LEU A 52 32.90 -15.13 -18.20
C LEU A 52 34.08 -15.14 -17.21
N GLN A 53 34.62 -13.96 -16.92
CA GLN A 53 35.73 -13.76 -15.99
C GLN A 53 35.39 -12.58 -15.07
N ASP A 54 35.31 -12.80 -13.76
CA ASP A 54 35.01 -11.77 -12.74
C ASP A 54 33.77 -10.91 -13.08
N PHE A 55 32.65 -11.54 -13.43
CA PHE A 55 31.42 -10.88 -13.90
C PHE A 55 31.56 -10.04 -15.19
N ALA A 56 32.70 -10.10 -15.88
CA ALA A 56 32.90 -9.52 -17.20
C ALA A 56 32.80 -10.60 -18.30
N SER A 57 32.31 -10.21 -19.48
CA SER A 57 32.36 -11.02 -20.69
C SER A 57 33.64 -10.69 -21.46
N VAL A 58 34.47 -11.70 -21.72
CA VAL A 58 35.67 -11.59 -22.56
C VAL A 58 35.43 -12.40 -23.84
N PHE A 59 35.69 -11.81 -25.01
CA PHE A 59 35.40 -12.45 -26.29
C PHE A 59 36.32 -11.96 -27.41
N SER A 60 36.65 -12.85 -28.34
CA SER A 60 37.37 -12.54 -29.57
C SER A 60 36.42 -11.89 -30.58
N VAL A 61 36.83 -10.78 -31.20
CA VAL A 61 36.05 -10.09 -32.24
C VAL A 61 36.70 -10.30 -33.60
N PHE A 62 35.90 -10.67 -34.59
CA PHE A 62 36.33 -10.86 -35.97
C PHE A 62 35.55 -9.95 -36.91
N ARG A 63 36.22 -9.46 -37.96
CA ARG A 63 35.64 -8.74 -39.09
C ARG A 63 35.92 -9.52 -40.37
N GLN A 64 34.89 -9.98 -41.06
CA GLN A 64 35.00 -10.74 -42.33
C GLN A 64 36.02 -11.90 -42.24
N GLY A 65 35.98 -12.63 -41.12
CA GLY A 65 36.89 -13.74 -40.84
C GLY A 65 38.28 -13.36 -40.29
N GLN A 66 38.67 -12.08 -40.31
CA GLN A 66 39.93 -11.62 -39.71
C GLN A 66 39.74 -11.23 -38.25
N LYS A 67 40.59 -11.72 -37.36
CA LYS A 67 40.55 -11.35 -35.93
C LYS A 67 40.97 -9.89 -35.76
N LEU A 68 40.09 -9.06 -35.20
CA LEU A 68 40.41 -7.69 -34.81
C LEU A 68 41.17 -7.67 -33.47
N GLY A 69 40.77 -8.53 -32.53
CA GLY A 69 41.40 -8.66 -31.23
C GLY A 69 40.43 -9.19 -30.18
N GLU A 70 40.78 -9.01 -28.91
CA GLU A 70 39.94 -9.37 -27.77
C GLU A 70 39.23 -8.13 -27.22
N ALA A 71 37.98 -8.29 -26.82
CA ALA A 71 37.20 -7.25 -26.15
C ALA A 71 36.74 -7.76 -24.78
N ARG A 72 36.75 -6.86 -23.79
CA ARG A 72 36.20 -7.08 -22.45
C ARG A 72 35.04 -6.14 -22.20
N LEU A 73 33.91 -6.69 -21.79
CA LEU A 73 32.72 -5.96 -21.38
C LEU A 73 32.46 -6.24 -19.90
N ASN A 74 32.39 -5.21 -19.06
CA ASN A 74 32.12 -5.35 -17.61
C ASN A 74 30.64 -5.65 -17.30
N VAL A 75 29.95 -6.29 -18.24
CA VAL A 75 28.57 -6.75 -18.11
C VAL A 75 28.52 -8.20 -18.60
N PRO A 76 28.01 -9.14 -17.80
CA PRO A 76 27.94 -10.54 -18.19
C PRO A 76 26.79 -10.79 -19.18
N GLY A 77 26.90 -11.87 -19.95
CA GLY A 77 25.78 -12.43 -20.70
C GLY A 77 25.90 -12.29 -22.23
N ARG A 78 25.45 -13.34 -22.91
CA ARG A 78 25.59 -13.49 -24.37
C ARG A 78 24.89 -12.38 -25.17
N HIS A 79 23.73 -11.89 -24.71
CA HIS A 79 23.02 -10.77 -25.35
C HIS A 79 23.80 -9.46 -25.23
N ASN A 80 24.49 -9.22 -24.11
CA ASN A 80 25.33 -8.04 -23.93
C ASN A 80 26.58 -8.10 -24.84
N VAL A 81 27.14 -9.29 -25.03
CA VAL A 81 28.19 -9.51 -26.02
C VAL A 81 27.68 -9.21 -27.43
N GLN A 82 26.51 -9.72 -27.82
CA GLN A 82 25.90 -9.43 -29.13
C GLN A 82 25.72 -7.93 -29.37
N ASN A 83 25.18 -7.20 -28.39
CA ASN A 83 25.04 -5.74 -28.44
C ASN A 83 26.40 -5.05 -28.56
N ALA A 84 27.40 -5.51 -27.80
CA ALA A 84 28.75 -4.97 -27.88
C ALA A 84 29.37 -5.17 -29.26
N VAL A 85 29.17 -6.33 -29.91
CA VAL A 85 29.62 -6.55 -31.30
C VAL A 85 28.94 -5.58 -32.26
N GLY A 86 27.64 -5.30 -32.10
CA GLY A 86 26.94 -4.28 -32.89
C GLY A 86 27.54 -2.89 -32.73
N VAL A 87 27.90 -2.50 -31.50
CA VAL A 87 28.58 -1.22 -31.22
C VAL A 87 29.99 -1.20 -31.82
N ILE A 88 30.74 -2.30 -31.72
CA ILE A 88 32.07 -2.43 -32.32
C ILE A 88 31.98 -2.29 -33.84
N ALA A 89 31.04 -3.00 -34.48
CA ALA A 89 30.81 -2.90 -35.91
C ALA A 89 30.54 -1.45 -36.35
N LEU A 90 29.61 -0.77 -35.67
CA LEU A 90 29.30 0.63 -35.96
C LEU A 90 30.54 1.54 -35.80
N ALA A 91 31.23 1.45 -34.66
CA ALA A 91 32.37 2.30 -34.36
C ALA A 91 33.55 2.05 -35.32
N THR A 92 33.82 0.80 -35.68
CA THR A 92 34.85 0.44 -36.66
C THR A 92 34.51 0.98 -38.04
N GLU A 93 33.26 0.88 -38.49
CA GLU A 93 32.82 1.44 -39.77
C GLU A 93 32.82 2.98 -39.81
N LEU A 94 32.76 3.63 -38.65
CA LEU A 94 32.98 5.08 -38.50
C LEU A 94 34.46 5.47 -38.45
N GLY A 95 35.39 4.53 -38.60
CA GLY A 95 36.83 4.77 -38.63
C GLY A 95 37.51 4.82 -37.26
N ILE A 96 36.84 4.38 -36.19
CA ILE A 96 37.44 4.30 -34.85
C ILE A 96 38.29 3.02 -34.76
N ALA A 97 39.56 3.18 -34.42
CA ALA A 97 40.49 2.05 -34.22
C ALA A 97 39.99 1.07 -33.16
N PHE A 98 40.13 -0.23 -33.42
CA PHE A 98 39.61 -1.30 -32.55
C PHE A 98 40.14 -1.18 -31.11
N GLU A 99 41.41 -0.83 -30.94
CA GLU A 99 42.06 -0.66 -29.64
C GLU A 99 41.38 0.42 -28.81
N LYS A 100 40.92 1.52 -29.44
CA LYS A 100 40.17 2.58 -28.74
C LYS A 100 38.80 2.08 -28.28
N ILE A 101 38.13 1.26 -29.10
CA ILE A 101 36.83 0.68 -28.79
C ILE A 101 36.98 -0.33 -27.64
N ALA A 102 37.94 -1.26 -27.76
CA ALA A 102 38.25 -2.28 -26.76
C ALA A 102 38.64 -1.66 -25.41
N ASN A 103 39.37 -0.54 -25.40
CA ASN A 103 39.70 0.20 -24.18
C ASN A 103 38.51 0.97 -23.56
N ALA A 104 37.47 1.26 -24.36
CA ALA A 104 36.27 1.97 -23.89
C ALA A 104 35.20 1.03 -23.32
N LEU A 105 35.03 -0.17 -23.90
CA LEU A 105 34.01 -1.15 -23.49
C LEU A 105 34.04 -1.50 -21.99
N PRO A 106 35.19 -1.66 -21.32
CA PRO A 106 35.23 -1.91 -19.87
C PRO A 106 34.69 -0.76 -19.03
N LYS A 107 34.64 0.48 -19.56
CA LYS A 107 34.10 1.65 -18.84
C LYS A 107 32.58 1.63 -18.79
N PHE A 108 31.93 0.88 -19.68
CA PHE A 108 30.50 0.65 -19.61
C PHE A 108 30.17 -0.19 -18.38
N ARG A 109 29.43 0.41 -17.43
CA ARG A 109 29.03 -0.24 -16.17
C ARG A 109 27.70 -0.96 -16.33
N HIS A 110 26.72 -0.27 -16.89
CA HIS A 110 25.42 -0.79 -17.24
C HIS A 110 24.64 0.26 -18.03
N ALA A 111 23.63 -0.17 -18.78
CA ALA A 111 22.59 0.74 -19.21
C ALA A 111 21.73 1.07 -17.98
N ARG A 112 21.49 2.36 -17.72
CA ARG A 112 20.55 2.76 -16.65
C ARG A 112 19.23 2.05 -16.86
N ARG A 113 18.60 1.63 -15.75
CA ARG A 113 17.31 0.92 -15.80
C ARG A 113 17.38 -0.37 -16.63
N ARG A 114 18.50 -1.11 -16.62
CA ARG A 114 18.52 -2.49 -17.12
C ARG A 114 18.84 -3.39 -15.94
N PHE A 115 17.86 -4.16 -15.50
CA PHE A 115 17.87 -4.97 -14.29
C PHE A 115 18.56 -4.27 -13.10
N GLU A 116 18.26 -2.99 -12.89
CA GLU A 116 18.94 -2.15 -11.92
C GLU A 116 18.33 -2.35 -10.53
N ILE A 117 19.11 -2.87 -9.58
CA ILE A 117 18.67 -3.04 -8.19
C ILE A 117 18.53 -1.66 -7.53
N LYS A 118 17.31 -1.33 -7.11
CA LYS A 118 16.99 -0.08 -6.38
C LYS A 118 16.98 -0.28 -4.87
N TYR A 119 16.67 -1.48 -4.42
CA TYR A 119 16.66 -1.84 -3.00
C TYR A 119 16.84 -3.34 -2.83
N ALA A 120 17.58 -3.76 -1.80
CA ALA A 120 17.75 -5.15 -1.45
C ALA A 120 17.82 -5.33 0.08
N SER A 121 17.07 -6.29 0.58
CA SER A 121 17.17 -6.85 1.92
C SER A 121 16.97 -8.37 1.85
N ASP A 122 17.07 -9.04 3.00
CA ASP A 122 16.72 -10.46 3.10
C ASP A 122 15.25 -10.69 2.71
N ARG A 123 14.37 -9.75 3.04
CA ARG A 123 12.93 -9.84 2.80
C ARG A 123 12.51 -9.39 1.40
N PHE A 124 13.18 -8.40 0.80
CA PHE A 124 12.69 -7.79 -0.45
C PHE A 124 13.80 -7.50 -1.45
N LEU A 125 13.48 -7.56 -2.73
CA LEU A 125 14.34 -7.12 -3.83
C LEU A 125 13.55 -6.24 -4.80
N LEU A 126 13.93 -4.98 -4.98
CA LEU A 126 13.31 -4.09 -5.96
C LEU A 126 14.28 -3.84 -7.12
N VAL A 127 13.80 -4.08 -8.34
CA VAL A 127 14.58 -3.98 -9.57
C VAL A 127 13.82 -3.15 -10.61
N ASP A 128 14.51 -2.21 -11.26
CA ASP A 128 13.97 -1.43 -12.39
C ASP A 128 14.55 -1.91 -13.72
N ASP A 129 13.67 -2.12 -14.70
CA ASP A 129 14.06 -2.43 -16.07
C ASP A 129 13.26 -1.63 -17.11
N TYR A 130 13.96 -1.12 -18.11
CA TYR A 130 13.45 -0.45 -19.29
C TYR A 130 12.90 -1.45 -20.33
N ALA A 131 12.27 -2.53 -19.88
CA ALA A 131 11.57 -3.47 -20.74
C ALA A 131 10.15 -2.97 -20.98
N HIS A 132 9.81 -2.75 -22.24
CA HIS A 132 8.49 -2.23 -22.62
C HIS A 132 7.91 -2.91 -23.85
N HIS A 133 8.69 -3.77 -24.50
CA HIS A 133 8.23 -4.70 -25.53
C HIS A 133 7.96 -6.09 -24.93
N PRO A 134 6.94 -6.86 -25.40
CA PRO A 134 6.63 -8.20 -24.88
C PRO A 134 7.84 -9.15 -24.78
N THR A 135 8.73 -9.15 -25.77
CA THR A 135 9.95 -9.97 -25.75
C THR A 135 10.93 -9.57 -24.64
N GLU A 136 11.10 -8.27 -24.41
CA GLU A 136 11.97 -7.77 -23.33
C GLU A 136 11.36 -8.13 -21.97
N ILE A 137 10.05 -7.94 -21.80
CA ILE A 137 9.32 -8.24 -20.56
C ILE A 137 9.51 -9.71 -20.18
N ARG A 138 9.33 -10.64 -21.14
CA ARG A 138 9.56 -12.07 -20.90
C ARG A 138 10.99 -12.37 -20.48
N ALA A 139 11.98 -11.74 -21.12
CA ALA A 139 13.38 -11.93 -20.77
C ALA A 139 13.69 -11.42 -19.35
N THR A 140 13.19 -10.24 -18.98
CA THR A 140 13.37 -9.65 -17.66
C THR A 140 12.67 -10.47 -16.57
N LEU A 141 11.45 -10.96 -16.81
CA LEU A 141 10.74 -11.82 -15.86
C LEU A 141 11.43 -13.17 -15.66
N ALA A 142 11.99 -13.76 -16.73
CA ALA A 142 12.80 -14.97 -16.63
C ALA A 142 14.06 -14.76 -15.78
N ALA A 143 14.74 -13.62 -15.97
CA ALA A 143 15.86 -13.25 -15.12
C ALA A 143 15.43 -13.05 -13.65
N ALA A 144 14.30 -12.37 -13.41
CA ALA A 144 13.75 -12.19 -12.07
C ALA A 144 13.43 -13.52 -11.38
N ARG A 145 12.84 -14.49 -12.09
CA ARG A 145 12.58 -15.84 -11.53
C ARG A 145 13.84 -16.61 -11.20
N SER A 146 14.92 -16.44 -11.97
CA SER A 146 16.20 -17.10 -11.70
C SER A 146 16.87 -16.65 -10.39
N THR A 147 16.42 -15.54 -9.79
CA THR A 147 16.95 -15.05 -8.50
C THR A 147 16.57 -15.92 -7.30
N GLY A 148 15.62 -16.85 -7.45
CA GLY A 148 15.16 -17.72 -6.36
C GLY A 148 14.22 -17.05 -5.34
N ARG A 149 13.73 -15.84 -5.64
CA ARG A 149 12.72 -15.14 -4.82
C ARG A 149 11.36 -15.84 -4.93
N ASN A 150 10.57 -15.76 -3.85
CA ASN A 150 9.32 -16.51 -3.69
C ASN A 150 8.27 -16.07 -4.71
N ARG A 151 8.09 -14.74 -4.85
CA ARG A 151 7.13 -14.16 -5.78
C ARG A 151 7.75 -13.01 -6.57
N VAL A 152 7.24 -12.80 -7.79
CA VAL A 152 7.58 -11.68 -8.68
C VAL A 152 6.34 -10.81 -8.85
N LEU A 153 6.39 -9.61 -8.28
CA LEU A 153 5.38 -8.58 -8.39
C LEU A 153 5.86 -7.58 -9.44
N THR A 154 5.02 -7.24 -10.42
CA THR A 154 5.43 -6.36 -11.52
C THR A 154 4.51 -5.15 -11.61
N MET A 155 5.07 -3.94 -11.56
CA MET A 155 4.39 -2.72 -11.99
C MET A 155 4.83 -2.40 -13.42
N PHE A 156 3.89 -2.21 -14.32
CA PHE A 156 4.17 -1.97 -15.74
C PHE A 156 3.49 -0.72 -16.26
N GLN A 157 4.30 0.18 -16.84
CA GLN A 157 3.81 1.34 -17.57
C GLN A 157 3.97 1.11 -19.09
N PRO A 158 2.87 0.95 -19.84
CA PRO A 158 2.93 0.82 -21.29
C PRO A 158 3.54 2.06 -21.94
N HIS A 159 4.30 1.88 -23.01
CA HIS A 159 4.91 2.98 -23.76
C HIS A 159 4.26 3.11 -25.13
N ARG A 160 3.64 4.28 -25.39
CA ARG A 160 2.94 4.67 -26.62
C ARG A 160 1.61 3.95 -26.88
N TYR A 161 0.62 4.70 -27.35
CA TYR A 161 -0.71 4.17 -27.68
C TYR A 161 -0.66 3.29 -28.93
N THR A 162 0.10 3.70 -29.93
CA THR A 162 0.25 2.95 -31.19
C THR A 162 0.79 1.55 -30.94
N ARG A 163 1.81 1.43 -30.07
CA ARG A 163 2.41 0.15 -29.67
C ARG A 163 1.46 -0.69 -28.83
N THR A 164 0.79 -0.08 -27.86
CA THR A 164 -0.21 -0.75 -27.01
C THR A 164 -1.30 -1.39 -27.86
N LYS A 165 -1.78 -0.67 -28.88
CA LYS A 165 -2.75 -1.19 -29.86
C LYS A 165 -2.17 -2.32 -30.72
N ALA A 166 -0.97 -2.12 -31.27
CA ALA A 166 -0.36 -3.05 -32.22
C ALA A 166 0.05 -4.39 -31.59
N LEU A 167 0.46 -4.37 -30.32
CA LEU A 167 1.00 -5.54 -29.61
C LEU A 167 0.05 -6.10 -28.53
N ARG A 168 -1.24 -5.75 -28.60
CA ARG A 168 -2.23 -6.08 -27.58
C ARG A 168 -2.24 -7.58 -27.26
N GLN A 169 -2.21 -8.43 -28.29
CA GLN A 169 -2.28 -9.88 -28.12
C GLN A 169 -0.99 -10.43 -27.52
N GLU A 170 0.17 -9.92 -27.97
CA GLU A 170 1.48 -10.34 -27.52
C GLU A 170 1.76 -9.94 -26.06
N PHE A 171 1.16 -8.85 -25.57
CA PHE A 171 1.20 -8.51 -24.15
C PHE A 171 0.46 -9.52 -23.27
N GLY A 172 -0.56 -10.22 -23.78
CA GLY A 172 -1.35 -11.18 -23.02
C GLY A 172 -0.50 -12.28 -22.37
N ALA A 173 0.44 -12.85 -23.13
CA ALA A 173 1.37 -13.90 -22.67
C ALA A 173 2.72 -13.35 -22.16
N ALA A 174 2.92 -12.02 -22.15
CA ALA A 174 4.21 -11.45 -21.79
C ALA A 174 4.54 -11.57 -20.30
N PHE A 175 3.51 -11.74 -19.46
CA PHE A 175 3.61 -11.66 -18.00
C PHE A 175 3.41 -13.00 -17.28
N ASP A 176 3.40 -14.13 -17.98
CA ASP A 176 3.11 -15.46 -17.39
C ASP A 176 4.04 -15.85 -16.23
N GLN A 177 5.21 -15.25 -16.17
CA GLN A 177 6.19 -15.49 -15.12
C GLN A 177 6.09 -14.51 -13.94
N ALA A 178 5.20 -13.51 -13.97
CA ALA A 178 4.87 -12.71 -12.80
C ALA A 178 3.79 -13.43 -11.97
N ASP A 179 3.78 -13.23 -10.64
CA ASP A 179 2.67 -13.67 -9.79
C ASP A 179 1.58 -12.60 -9.71
N ARG A 180 1.99 -11.33 -9.74
CA ARG A 180 1.12 -10.15 -9.68
C ARG A 180 1.59 -9.12 -10.69
N VAL A 181 0.63 -8.48 -11.36
CA VAL A 181 0.91 -7.46 -12.38
C VAL A 181 -0.02 -6.27 -12.17
N VAL A 182 0.54 -5.10 -11.86
CA VAL A 182 -0.17 -3.83 -11.79
C VAL A 182 0.13 -3.04 -13.07
N ILE A 183 -0.87 -2.87 -13.93
CA ILE A 183 -0.76 -2.11 -15.17
C ILE A 183 -1.17 -0.66 -14.91
N THR A 184 -0.33 0.30 -15.28
CA THR A 184 -0.68 1.73 -15.25
C THR A 184 -1.28 2.18 -16.57
N ASP A 185 -1.77 3.42 -16.64
CA ASP A 185 -2.11 4.00 -17.93
C ASP A 185 -0.87 4.25 -18.82
N VAL A 186 -1.10 4.43 -20.12
CA VAL A 186 -0.07 4.51 -21.17
C VAL A 186 0.74 5.80 -21.02
N TYR A 187 2.07 5.66 -20.95
CA TYR A 187 2.96 6.80 -21.14
C TYR A 187 2.97 7.20 -22.63
N PRO A 188 2.45 8.38 -22.99
CA PRO A 188 2.15 8.71 -24.39
C PRO A 188 3.40 8.92 -25.26
N ALA A 189 4.51 9.39 -24.67
CA ALA A 189 5.72 9.80 -25.40
C ALA A 189 5.42 10.69 -26.61
N SER A 190 4.61 11.74 -26.38
CA SER A 190 4.13 12.71 -27.38
C SER A 190 3.13 12.18 -28.42
N GLU A 191 2.57 10.98 -28.24
CA GLU A 191 1.44 10.53 -29.05
C GLU A 191 0.09 11.04 -28.51
N PRO A 192 -0.84 11.45 -29.39
CA PRO A 192 -2.21 11.70 -28.98
C PRO A 192 -2.87 10.38 -28.51
N PRO A 193 -3.74 10.42 -27.49
CA PRO A 193 -4.53 9.25 -27.08
C PRO A 193 -5.31 8.65 -28.24
N ILE A 194 -5.33 7.32 -28.31
CA ILE A 194 -6.15 6.59 -29.29
C ILE A 194 -7.43 6.13 -28.57
N PRO A 195 -8.64 6.48 -29.07
CA PRO A 195 -9.89 6.06 -28.45
C PRO A 195 -9.95 4.55 -28.20
N GLY A 196 -10.29 4.17 -26.96
CA GLY A 196 -10.39 2.76 -26.53
C GLY A 196 -9.06 2.06 -26.25
N ILE A 197 -7.93 2.76 -26.32
CA ILE A 197 -6.59 2.21 -26.01
C ILE A 197 -6.07 2.87 -24.74
N SER A 198 -5.86 2.07 -23.70
CA SER A 198 -5.30 2.48 -22.41
C SER A 198 -4.51 1.33 -21.78
N GLY A 199 -3.96 1.54 -20.59
CA GLY A 199 -3.38 0.45 -19.79
C GLY A 199 -4.37 -0.70 -19.53
N GLN A 200 -5.66 -0.37 -19.39
CA GLN A 200 -6.72 -1.36 -19.19
C GLN A 200 -6.81 -2.36 -20.36
N THR A 201 -6.53 -1.92 -21.59
CA THR A 201 -6.48 -2.80 -22.78
C THR A 201 -5.48 -3.93 -22.63
N ILE A 202 -4.33 -3.66 -21.98
CA ILE A 202 -3.30 -4.67 -21.68
C ILE A 202 -3.73 -5.55 -20.52
N ALA A 203 -4.28 -4.97 -19.44
CA ALA A 203 -4.78 -5.74 -18.30
C ALA A 203 -5.85 -6.77 -18.72
N GLU A 204 -6.77 -6.37 -19.60
CA GLU A 204 -7.77 -7.25 -20.19
C GLU A 204 -7.15 -8.35 -21.06
N ALA A 205 -6.11 -8.04 -21.83
CA ALA A 205 -5.42 -9.04 -22.66
C ALA A 205 -4.69 -10.09 -21.80
N ILE A 206 -4.05 -9.67 -20.70
CA ILE A 206 -3.40 -10.55 -19.72
C ILE A 206 -4.43 -11.45 -19.02
N SER A 207 -5.55 -10.87 -18.59
CA SER A 207 -6.65 -11.61 -17.96
C SER A 207 -7.28 -12.63 -18.93
N ALA A 208 -7.55 -12.23 -20.18
CA ALA A 208 -8.09 -13.10 -21.22
C ALA A 208 -7.12 -14.24 -21.61
N HIS A 209 -5.82 -14.04 -21.45
CA HIS A 209 -4.81 -15.09 -21.63
C HIS A 209 -4.81 -16.12 -20.49
N GLY A 210 -5.43 -15.80 -19.35
CA GLY A 210 -5.61 -16.71 -18.20
C GLY A 210 -4.85 -16.30 -16.93
N HIS A 211 -4.08 -15.21 -16.97
CA HIS A 211 -3.32 -14.75 -15.81
C HIS A 211 -4.24 -14.01 -14.82
N ARG A 212 -4.48 -14.61 -13.64
CA ARG A 212 -5.44 -14.13 -12.64
C ARG A 212 -4.92 -13.03 -11.71
N GLY A 213 -3.62 -12.76 -11.73
CA GLY A 213 -2.95 -11.81 -10.84
C GLY A 213 -2.84 -10.39 -11.37
N VAL A 214 -3.60 -10.00 -12.39
CA VAL A 214 -3.48 -8.69 -13.04
C VAL A 214 -4.51 -7.68 -12.51
N THR A 215 -4.07 -6.44 -12.31
CA THR A 215 -4.91 -5.29 -11.97
C THR A 215 -4.57 -4.09 -12.84
N TYR A 216 -5.50 -3.15 -12.96
CA TYR A 216 -5.31 -1.87 -13.64
C TYR A 216 -5.42 -0.72 -12.64
N GLN A 217 -4.38 0.10 -12.59
CA GLN A 217 -4.29 1.28 -11.72
C GLN A 217 -4.28 2.54 -12.58
N SER A 218 -5.42 3.23 -12.63
CA SER A 218 -5.58 4.46 -13.43
C SER A 218 -4.88 5.67 -12.82
N ARG A 219 -4.69 5.69 -11.50
CA ARG A 219 -3.99 6.77 -10.80
C ARG A 219 -2.52 6.39 -10.63
N PHE A 220 -1.66 6.95 -11.47
CA PHE A 220 -0.22 6.66 -11.46
C PHE A 220 0.43 6.82 -10.07
N ALA A 221 0.01 7.83 -9.31
CA ALA A 221 0.50 8.07 -7.95
C ALA A 221 0.18 6.95 -6.96
N ASN A 222 -0.79 6.07 -7.23
CA ASN A 222 -1.22 5.00 -6.33
C ASN A 222 -0.59 3.64 -6.68
N VAL A 223 0.27 3.56 -7.69
CA VAL A 223 0.84 2.29 -8.15
C VAL A 223 1.75 1.68 -7.08
N HIS A 224 2.58 2.50 -6.46
CA HIS A 224 3.41 2.05 -5.34
C HIS A 224 2.57 1.72 -4.09
N HIS A 225 1.41 2.34 -3.89
CA HIS A 225 0.49 1.96 -2.81
C HIS A 225 -0.01 0.54 -2.99
N GLU A 226 -0.49 0.21 -4.19
CA GLU A 226 -1.04 -1.11 -4.50
C GLU A 226 0.02 -2.21 -4.38
N VAL A 227 1.21 -1.99 -4.95
CA VAL A 227 2.33 -2.94 -4.84
C VAL A 227 2.83 -3.03 -3.39
N GLY A 228 2.95 -1.92 -2.68
CA GLY A 228 3.34 -1.89 -1.27
C GLY A 228 2.39 -2.69 -0.38
N ASN A 229 1.07 -2.59 -0.61
CA ASN A 229 0.07 -3.31 0.18
C ASN A 229 0.08 -4.83 -0.01
N MET A 230 0.55 -5.33 -1.15
CA MET A 230 0.60 -6.77 -1.44
C MET A 230 1.94 -7.45 -1.10
N LEU A 231 2.95 -6.67 -0.68
CA LEU A 231 4.28 -7.17 -0.34
C LEU A 231 4.24 -8.23 0.76
N ALA A 232 5.04 -9.27 0.58
CA ALA A 232 5.33 -10.29 1.57
C ALA A 232 6.83 -10.65 1.56
N SER A 233 7.29 -11.26 2.65
CA SER A 233 8.69 -11.66 2.77
C SER A 233 9.10 -12.64 1.65
N GLY A 234 10.24 -12.36 1.04
CA GLY A 234 10.80 -13.10 -0.10
C GLY A 234 10.37 -12.58 -1.47
N ASP A 235 9.62 -11.47 -1.54
CA ASP A 235 9.16 -10.89 -2.81
C ASP A 235 10.28 -10.17 -3.58
N LEU A 236 10.17 -10.25 -4.89
CA LEU A 236 10.86 -9.40 -5.85
C LEU A 236 9.83 -8.48 -6.51
N VAL A 237 10.09 -7.17 -6.52
CA VAL A 237 9.29 -6.18 -7.24
C VAL A 237 10.05 -5.70 -8.48
N LEU A 238 9.41 -5.78 -9.64
CA LEU A 238 9.90 -5.24 -10.90
C LEU A 238 9.11 -3.99 -11.29
N SER A 239 9.80 -2.89 -11.57
CA SER A 239 9.24 -1.83 -12.42
C SER A 239 9.67 -2.03 -13.85
N LEU A 240 8.69 -2.20 -14.73
CA LEU A 240 8.89 -2.38 -16.17
C LEU A 240 8.24 -1.21 -16.92
N GLY A 241 8.90 -0.75 -17.98
CA GLY A 241 8.32 0.23 -18.89
C GLY A 241 9.24 1.40 -19.18
N ALA A 242 8.77 2.27 -20.05
CA ALA A 242 9.41 3.55 -20.31
C ALA A 242 8.74 4.66 -19.48
N GLY A 243 9.11 5.92 -19.71
CA GLY A 243 8.59 7.03 -18.93
C GLY A 243 9.07 6.99 -17.47
N ASN A 244 8.15 7.21 -16.54
CA ASN A 244 8.46 7.56 -15.16
C ASN A 244 8.08 6.49 -14.12
N ILE A 245 7.70 5.28 -14.52
CA ILE A 245 7.38 4.17 -13.58
C ILE A 245 8.48 3.89 -12.54
N HIS A 246 9.74 4.11 -12.89
CA HIS A 246 10.89 3.97 -11.99
C HIS A 246 10.84 4.92 -10.77
N GLU A 247 10.13 6.05 -10.87
CA GLU A 247 9.90 6.97 -9.76
C GLU A 247 9.02 6.31 -8.70
N GLN A 248 7.98 5.56 -9.12
CA GLN A 248 7.11 4.82 -8.19
C GLN A 248 7.88 3.72 -7.46
N LEU A 249 8.77 3.00 -8.15
CA LEU A 249 9.65 2.03 -7.50
C LEU A 249 10.61 2.71 -6.51
N SER A 250 11.09 3.91 -6.83
CA SER A 250 12.00 4.67 -5.96
C SER A 250 11.30 5.16 -4.69
N ILE A 251 10.03 5.56 -4.79
CA ILE A 251 9.21 5.91 -3.61
C ILE A 251 9.05 4.66 -2.72
N LEU A 252 8.63 3.53 -3.31
CA LEU A 252 8.48 2.27 -2.56
C LEU A 252 9.79 1.82 -1.89
N ALA A 253 10.92 1.96 -2.57
CA ALA A 253 12.24 1.67 -2.02
C ALA A 253 12.57 2.53 -0.80
N ALA A 254 12.27 3.84 -0.86
CA ALA A 254 12.48 4.75 0.27
C ALA A 254 11.58 4.39 1.46
N GLU A 255 10.31 4.04 1.20
CA GLU A 255 9.38 3.59 2.23
C GLU A 255 9.83 2.28 2.86
N LEU A 256 10.35 1.33 2.09
CA LEU A 256 10.88 0.07 2.61
C LEU A 256 12.07 0.27 3.56
N VAL A 257 12.92 1.27 3.33
CA VAL A 257 13.99 1.61 4.29
C VAL A 257 13.41 1.97 5.65
N VAL A 258 12.29 2.70 5.69
CA VAL A 258 11.61 3.06 6.95
C VAL A 258 10.88 1.85 7.52
N ALA A 259 10.15 1.10 6.69
CA ALA A 259 9.37 -0.06 7.10
C ALA A 259 10.24 -1.17 7.73
N GLU A 260 11.44 -1.43 7.20
CA GLU A 260 12.35 -2.42 7.81
C GLU A 260 12.90 -1.95 9.16
N LYS A 261 13.18 -0.65 9.33
CA LYS A 261 13.55 -0.11 10.64
C LYS A 261 12.41 -0.28 11.65
N LEU A 262 11.17 0.02 11.23
CA LEU A 262 9.99 -0.19 12.06
C LEU A 262 9.80 -1.68 12.40
N LYS A 263 9.99 -2.59 11.44
CA LYS A 263 9.91 -4.03 11.66
C LYS A 263 10.94 -4.51 12.68
N GLY A 264 12.17 -3.99 12.61
CA GLY A 264 13.21 -4.30 13.60
C GLY A 264 12.85 -3.89 15.03
N MET A 265 12.07 -2.82 15.22
CA MET A 265 11.62 -2.35 16.54
C MET A 265 10.45 -3.16 17.10
N VAL A 266 9.50 -3.54 16.26
CA VAL A 266 8.33 -4.33 16.70
C VAL A 266 8.62 -5.82 16.82
N GLY A 267 9.74 -6.28 16.26
CA GLY A 267 10.19 -7.67 16.30
C GLY A 267 9.35 -8.59 15.42
N GLU A 268 9.59 -9.90 15.55
CA GLU A 268 8.95 -10.92 14.73
C GLU A 268 7.43 -11.00 14.94
N GLU A 269 6.97 -10.87 16.18
CA GLU A 269 5.55 -10.97 16.54
C GLU A 269 4.72 -9.71 16.18
N GLY A 270 5.40 -8.58 15.92
CA GLY A 270 4.77 -7.34 15.50
C GLY A 270 4.55 -7.29 13.98
N GLU A 271 3.51 -6.57 13.56
CA GLU A 271 3.17 -6.44 12.14
C GLU A 271 3.59 -5.08 11.58
N VAL A 272 4.08 -5.06 10.34
CA VAL A 272 4.34 -3.85 9.55
C VAL A 272 3.79 -4.06 8.15
N ARG A 273 2.84 -3.21 7.74
CA ARG A 273 2.25 -3.23 6.39
C ARG A 273 2.35 -1.85 5.76
N LEU A 274 2.71 -1.79 4.49
CA LEU A 274 2.71 -0.57 3.71
C LEU A 274 1.32 -0.33 3.11
N HIS A 275 0.92 0.94 3.05
CA HIS A 275 -0.29 1.39 2.35
C HIS A 275 -1.55 0.58 2.68
N GLU A 276 -1.72 0.22 3.95
CA GLU A 276 -2.81 -0.63 4.41
C GLU A 276 -4.15 0.12 4.40
N PRO A 277 -5.17 -0.33 3.65
CA PRO A 277 -6.44 0.38 3.57
C PRO A 277 -7.13 0.48 4.93
N MET A 278 -7.36 1.71 5.39
CA MET A 278 -8.02 1.98 6.66
C MET A 278 -9.48 1.50 6.67
N ALA A 279 -10.11 1.34 5.51
CA ALA A 279 -11.41 0.67 5.39
C ALA A 279 -11.45 -0.76 5.97
N LYS A 280 -10.31 -1.46 6.10
CA LYS A 280 -10.24 -2.76 6.79
C LYS A 280 -10.25 -2.63 8.33
N HIS A 281 -9.91 -1.45 8.84
CA HIS A 281 -9.63 -1.18 10.26
C HIS A 281 -10.62 -0.19 10.90
N THR A 282 -11.58 0.34 10.13
CA THR A 282 -12.68 1.17 10.64
C THR A 282 -14.00 0.40 10.60
N THR A 283 -14.89 0.65 11.56
CA THR A 283 -16.21 -0.01 11.57
C THR A 283 -17.16 0.54 10.52
N LEU A 284 -16.90 1.76 10.05
CA LEU A 284 -17.58 2.36 8.90
C LEU A 284 -17.18 1.69 7.58
N ARG A 285 -16.05 0.96 7.57
CA ARG A 285 -15.46 0.32 6.39
C ARG A 285 -15.15 1.31 5.27
N VAL A 286 -14.61 2.45 5.67
CA VAL A 286 -14.22 3.56 4.80
C VAL A 286 -12.84 4.05 5.24
N GLY A 287 -12.01 4.46 4.29
CA GLY A 287 -10.70 5.04 4.54
C GLY A 287 -9.64 4.60 3.54
N GLY A 288 -8.86 5.58 3.09
CA GLY A 288 -7.67 5.40 2.26
C GLY A 288 -6.53 4.67 2.98
N PRO A 289 -5.34 4.61 2.37
CA PRO A 289 -4.21 3.85 2.91
C PRO A 289 -3.57 4.51 4.14
N ALA A 290 -3.21 3.71 5.15
CA ALA A 290 -2.19 4.08 6.12
C ALA A 290 -0.82 3.83 5.51
N GLN A 291 0.03 4.86 5.42
CA GLN A 291 1.34 4.75 4.79
C GLN A 291 2.19 3.64 5.46
N PHE A 292 2.30 3.67 6.79
CA PHE A 292 2.90 2.60 7.59
C PHE A 292 1.90 2.13 8.66
N TRP A 293 1.32 0.96 8.50
CA TRP A 293 0.46 0.32 9.51
C TRP A 293 1.27 -0.60 10.40
N ILE A 294 1.21 -0.37 11.72
CA ILE A 294 2.04 -1.05 12.72
C ILE A 294 1.20 -1.65 13.83
N GLU A 295 1.41 -2.93 14.14
CA GLU A 295 0.79 -3.61 15.29
C GLU A 295 1.89 -4.10 16.26
N PRO A 296 2.26 -3.30 17.28
CA PRO A 296 3.20 -3.74 18.31
C PRO A 296 2.51 -4.73 19.26
N ARG A 297 3.29 -5.65 19.86
CA ARG A 297 2.81 -6.63 20.85
C ARG A 297 3.20 -6.31 22.31
N THR A 298 4.12 -5.36 22.52
CA THR A 298 4.64 -5.00 23.85
C THR A 298 4.72 -3.48 24.05
N GLU A 299 4.63 -3.04 25.32
CA GLU A 299 4.83 -1.65 25.75
C GLU A 299 6.21 -1.14 25.30
N LYS A 300 7.24 -2.00 25.42
CA LYS A 300 8.61 -1.66 25.02
C LYS A 300 8.71 -1.31 23.54
N ALA A 301 8.17 -2.17 22.66
CA ALA A 301 8.16 -1.92 21.23
C ALA A 301 7.40 -0.62 20.88
N PHE A 302 6.26 -0.38 21.55
CA PHE A 302 5.49 0.83 21.31
C PHE A 302 6.24 2.11 21.77
N ALA A 303 6.93 2.06 22.90
CA ALA A 303 7.79 3.15 23.36
C ALA A 303 8.95 3.44 22.39
N GLU A 304 9.57 2.41 21.83
CA GLU A 304 10.63 2.55 20.83
C GLU A 304 10.10 3.16 19.52
N LEU A 305 8.91 2.75 19.07
CA LEU A 305 8.22 3.36 17.93
C LEU A 305 7.98 4.87 18.12
N ILE A 306 7.46 5.28 19.29
CA ILE A 306 7.21 6.70 19.61
C ILE A 306 8.51 7.50 19.48
N ARG A 307 9.60 7.00 20.08
CA ARG A 307 10.91 7.66 20.03
C ARG A 307 11.47 7.73 18.61
N PHE A 308 11.28 6.67 17.82
CA PHE A 308 11.69 6.64 16.43
C PHE A 308 10.93 7.67 15.59
N CYS A 309 9.60 7.65 15.64
CA CYS A 309 8.77 8.58 14.87
C CYS A 309 9.12 10.03 15.20
N ARG A 310 9.33 10.36 16.47
CA ARG A 310 9.77 11.68 16.89
C ARG A 310 11.13 12.06 16.30
N ARG A 311 12.12 11.17 16.38
CA ARG A 311 13.49 11.45 15.89
C ARG A 311 13.52 11.67 14.38
N GLU A 312 12.76 10.87 13.64
CA GLU A 312 12.69 10.95 12.18
C GLU A 312 11.63 11.95 11.68
N ASN A 313 10.97 12.68 12.59
CA ASN A 313 9.88 13.61 12.29
C ASN A 313 8.74 12.99 11.47
N LEU A 314 8.40 11.74 11.78
CA LEU A 314 7.28 11.02 11.18
C LEU A 314 6.01 11.27 12.00
N PRO A 315 4.91 11.74 11.37
CA PRO A 315 3.61 11.82 12.03
C PRO A 315 3.21 10.47 12.60
N LEU A 316 2.71 10.46 13.84
CA LEU A 316 2.27 9.26 14.55
C LEU A 316 0.79 9.40 14.89
N PHE A 317 -0.02 8.49 14.36
CA PHE A 317 -1.45 8.37 14.67
C PHE A 317 -1.70 7.04 15.36
N VAL A 318 -2.42 7.05 16.49
CA VAL A 318 -2.70 5.83 17.27
C VAL A 318 -4.19 5.59 17.31
N MET A 319 -4.60 4.34 17.07
CA MET A 319 -6.00 3.96 17.09
C MET A 319 -6.25 2.62 17.76
N GLY A 320 -7.46 2.47 18.31
CA GLY A 320 -8.04 1.16 18.59
C GLY A 320 -8.81 0.65 17.38
N ARG A 321 -9.95 0.00 17.62
CA ARG A 321 -10.88 -0.57 16.63
C ARG A 321 -11.43 0.38 15.52
N GLY A 322 -11.11 1.67 15.53
CA GLY A 322 -11.61 2.61 14.52
C GLY A 322 -13.14 2.77 14.51
N SER A 323 -13.80 2.61 15.67
CA SER A 323 -15.26 2.64 15.78
C SER A 323 -15.88 4.04 15.82
N ASN A 324 -15.05 5.07 15.94
CA ASN A 324 -15.43 6.49 15.93
C ASN A 324 -14.61 7.29 14.90
N LEU A 325 -14.09 6.62 13.86
CA LEU A 325 -13.25 7.25 12.83
C LEU A 325 -13.96 7.26 11.47
N LEU A 326 -13.85 8.39 10.77
CA LEU A 326 -14.08 8.53 9.34
C LEU A 326 -12.74 8.96 8.73
N VAL A 327 -12.03 8.01 8.14
CA VAL A 327 -10.73 8.29 7.50
C VAL A 327 -11.01 8.71 6.05
N ARG A 328 -10.36 9.80 5.60
CA ARG A 328 -10.49 10.30 4.23
C ARG A 328 -9.90 9.34 3.20
N ASP A 329 -10.29 9.51 1.94
CA ASP A 329 -9.89 8.62 0.84
C ASP A 329 -8.39 8.72 0.50
N GLY A 330 -7.74 9.84 0.81
CA GLY A 330 -6.28 10.00 0.70
C GLY A 330 -5.50 9.22 1.76
N GLY A 331 -6.17 8.78 2.83
CA GLY A 331 -5.56 7.96 3.87
C GLY A 331 -4.80 8.77 4.92
N ILE A 332 -3.85 8.14 5.60
CA ILE A 332 -3.07 8.73 6.70
C ILE A 332 -1.58 8.60 6.39
N THR A 333 -0.92 9.74 6.25
CA THR A 333 0.53 9.85 6.08
C THR A 333 1.26 9.56 7.39
N GLY A 334 2.43 8.94 7.31
CA GLY A 334 3.24 8.57 8.46
C GLY A 334 2.80 7.24 9.07
N VAL A 335 3.02 7.11 10.38
CA VAL A 335 2.88 5.85 11.11
C VAL A 335 1.52 5.78 11.78
N VAL A 336 0.72 4.78 11.42
CA VAL A 336 -0.52 4.41 12.10
C VAL A 336 -0.27 3.20 12.98
N VAL A 337 -0.41 3.37 14.30
CA VAL A 337 -0.21 2.30 15.27
C VAL A 337 -1.56 1.81 15.79
N HIS A 338 -1.73 0.49 15.77
CA HIS A 338 -2.82 -0.20 16.43
C HIS A 338 -2.27 -1.17 17.48
N PRO A 339 -2.17 -0.75 18.76
CA PRO A 339 -1.67 -1.62 19.83
C PRO A 339 -2.68 -2.73 20.11
N CYS A 340 -2.38 -3.95 19.67
CA CYS A 340 -3.28 -5.09 19.76
C CYS A 340 -2.53 -6.40 19.99
N GLY A 341 -3.18 -7.38 20.61
CA GLY A 341 -2.54 -8.64 21.00
C GLY A 341 -1.40 -8.43 22.01
N GLY A 342 -0.70 -9.52 22.36
CA GLY A 342 0.34 -9.49 23.40
C GLY A 342 -0.14 -8.77 24.68
N GLU A 343 0.71 -7.91 25.23
CA GLU A 343 0.43 -7.12 26.43
C GLU A 343 -0.80 -6.20 26.26
N PHE A 344 -1.10 -5.77 25.03
CA PHE A 344 -2.25 -4.90 24.75
C PHE A 344 -3.58 -5.65 24.71
N GLY A 345 -3.55 -6.98 24.55
CA GLY A 345 -4.74 -7.83 24.57
C GLY A 345 -5.05 -8.45 25.93
N ASP A 346 -4.11 -8.37 26.88
CA ASP A 346 -4.20 -9.05 28.17
C ASP A 346 -5.31 -8.48 29.06
N ILE A 347 -5.97 -9.39 29.79
CA ILE A 347 -6.96 -9.08 30.82
C ILE A 347 -6.64 -9.92 32.05
N ALA A 348 -6.45 -9.26 33.19
CA ALA A 348 -6.18 -9.90 34.47
C ALA A 348 -7.13 -9.39 35.54
N VAL A 349 -7.61 -10.29 36.40
CA VAL A 349 -8.51 -9.96 37.51
C VAL A 349 -7.75 -10.12 38.83
N ASN A 350 -7.83 -9.11 39.70
CA ASN A 350 -7.27 -9.14 41.05
C ASN A 350 -8.25 -8.52 42.04
N GLY A 351 -8.89 -9.34 42.87
CA GLY A 351 -9.97 -8.91 43.76
C GLY A 351 -11.12 -8.31 42.94
N ASN A 352 -11.43 -7.03 43.20
CA ASN A 352 -12.50 -6.30 42.50
C ASN A 352 -11.97 -5.40 41.37
N GLU A 353 -10.69 -5.55 41.02
CA GLU A 353 -10.03 -4.80 39.96
C GLU A 353 -9.78 -5.68 38.73
N ILE A 354 -10.00 -5.11 37.55
CA ILE A 354 -9.72 -5.73 36.26
C ILE A 354 -8.68 -4.87 35.54
N THR A 355 -7.49 -5.41 35.33
CA THR A 355 -6.47 -4.78 34.49
C THR A 355 -6.67 -5.24 33.05
N ALA A 356 -6.75 -4.31 32.10
CA ALA A 356 -6.90 -4.61 30.69
C ALA A 356 -5.97 -3.76 29.82
N GLY A 357 -5.30 -4.40 28.87
CA GLY A 357 -4.54 -3.72 27.82
C GLY A 357 -5.45 -2.91 26.88
N VAL A 358 -4.90 -1.88 26.23
CA VAL A 358 -5.71 -0.96 25.41
C VAL A 358 -6.33 -1.59 24.16
N GLY A 359 -5.81 -2.70 23.67
CA GLY A 359 -6.35 -3.48 22.57
C GLY A 359 -7.44 -4.48 22.99
N ALA A 360 -7.69 -4.65 24.29
CA ALA A 360 -8.79 -5.49 24.77
C ALA A 360 -10.14 -4.90 24.40
N LYS A 361 -11.07 -5.72 23.91
CA LYS A 361 -12.43 -5.27 23.58
C LYS A 361 -13.21 -5.01 24.86
N LEU A 362 -14.01 -3.95 24.88
CA LEU A 362 -14.85 -3.58 26.03
C LEU A 362 -15.76 -4.74 26.50
N LYS A 363 -16.33 -5.50 25.56
CA LYS A 363 -17.11 -6.70 25.89
C LYS A 363 -16.32 -7.77 26.64
N GLN A 364 -15.01 -7.90 26.38
CA GLN A 364 -14.16 -8.89 27.06
C GLN A 364 -13.91 -8.47 28.51
N VAL A 365 -13.75 -7.17 28.76
CA VAL A 365 -13.66 -6.61 30.13
C VAL A 365 -14.95 -6.88 30.90
N ALA A 366 -16.11 -6.63 30.29
CA ALA A 366 -17.42 -6.92 30.90
C ALA A 366 -17.60 -8.40 31.24
N TYR A 367 -17.19 -9.31 30.35
CA TYR A 367 -17.28 -10.75 30.59
C TYR A 367 -16.27 -11.25 31.63
N ALA A 368 -15.06 -10.69 31.68
CA ALA A 368 -14.12 -10.96 32.76
C ALA A 368 -14.72 -10.55 34.12
N GLY A 369 -15.42 -9.42 34.17
CA GLY A 369 -16.16 -9.00 35.35
C GLY A 369 -17.24 -10.01 35.75
N ARG A 370 -18.09 -10.42 34.81
CA ARG A 370 -19.10 -11.47 35.04
C ARG A 370 -18.49 -12.76 35.60
N ASP A 371 -17.40 -13.23 35.01
CA ASP A 371 -16.77 -14.51 35.39
C ASP A 371 -16.13 -14.45 36.79
N ALA A 372 -15.71 -13.25 37.21
CA ALA A 372 -15.18 -12.97 38.54
C ALA A 372 -16.21 -12.50 39.57
N GLY A 373 -17.50 -12.37 39.21
CA GLY A 373 -18.52 -11.82 40.11
C GLY A 373 -18.38 -10.33 40.38
N ILE A 374 -17.82 -9.57 39.44
CA ILE A 374 -17.61 -8.12 39.48
C ILE A 374 -18.61 -7.46 38.53
N GLY A 375 -19.61 -6.79 39.09
CA GLY A 375 -20.61 -6.00 38.37
C GLY A 375 -20.24 -4.53 38.22
N GLY A 376 -21.12 -3.77 37.55
CA GLY A 376 -20.94 -2.34 37.27
C GLY A 376 -20.25 -2.03 35.94
N LEU A 377 -19.75 -3.04 35.22
CA LEU A 377 -19.06 -2.89 33.94
C LEU A 377 -19.90 -3.42 32.76
N GLU A 378 -21.16 -3.80 32.98
CA GLU A 378 -22.00 -4.48 31.99
C GLU A 378 -22.33 -3.60 30.78
N TRP A 379 -22.42 -2.28 31.00
CA TRP A 379 -22.65 -1.28 29.93
C TRP A 379 -21.57 -1.29 28.84
N MET A 380 -20.38 -1.81 29.14
CA MET A 380 -19.28 -1.95 28.19
C MET A 380 -19.59 -2.97 27.08
N GLU A 381 -20.50 -3.92 27.29
CA GLU A 381 -20.95 -4.87 26.26
C GLU A 381 -21.56 -4.12 25.06
N GLY A 382 -22.37 -3.10 25.37
CA GLY A 382 -23.11 -2.32 24.39
C GLY A 382 -22.23 -1.41 23.52
N ILE A 383 -20.95 -1.21 23.85
CA ILE A 383 -20.08 -0.30 23.11
C ILE A 383 -19.18 -1.06 22.14
N PRO A 384 -19.28 -0.81 20.81
CA PRO A 384 -18.30 -1.30 19.86
C PRO A 384 -16.97 -0.56 20.06
N GLY A 385 -15.98 -1.21 20.65
CA GLY A 385 -14.66 -0.59 20.83
C GLY A 385 -13.70 -1.39 21.68
N GLU A 386 -12.55 -0.79 21.90
CA GLU A 386 -11.47 -1.30 22.72
C GLU A 386 -11.17 -0.30 23.84
N VAL A 387 -10.49 -0.79 24.89
CA VAL A 387 -10.16 -0.02 26.09
C VAL A 387 -9.47 1.30 25.74
N GLY A 388 -8.50 1.31 24.81
CA GLY A 388 -7.78 2.53 24.43
C GLY A 388 -8.69 3.62 23.86
N GLY A 389 -9.59 3.25 22.94
CA GLY A 389 -10.58 4.17 22.39
C GLY A 389 -11.59 4.64 23.44
N ALA A 390 -11.98 3.75 24.36
CA ALA A 390 -12.87 4.08 25.46
C ALA A 390 -12.27 5.10 26.42
N LEU A 391 -11.00 4.94 26.77
CA LEU A 391 -10.25 5.90 27.57
C LEU A 391 -10.14 7.25 26.84
N ARG A 392 -9.71 7.25 25.57
CA ARG A 392 -9.53 8.48 24.77
C ARG A 392 -10.81 9.32 24.66
N MET A 393 -11.96 8.64 24.59
CA MET A 393 -13.27 9.26 24.40
C MET A 393 -14.07 9.37 25.69
N ASN A 394 -13.55 8.99 26.86
CA ASN A 394 -14.35 8.74 28.07
C ASN A 394 -15.71 8.09 27.70
N ALA A 395 -15.63 6.96 26.99
CA ALA A 395 -16.80 6.34 26.37
C ALA A 395 -17.81 5.93 27.44
N GLY A 396 -19.08 5.92 27.07
CA GLY A 396 -20.15 5.70 28.02
C GLY A 396 -21.43 5.36 27.30
N ALA A 397 -22.22 4.50 27.92
CA ALA A 397 -23.51 4.08 27.43
C ALA A 397 -24.39 3.72 28.62
N MET A 398 -25.70 3.83 28.46
CA MET A 398 -26.67 3.30 29.43
C MET A 398 -26.50 3.81 30.87
N GLY A 399 -26.02 5.04 31.02
CA GLY A 399 -25.85 5.70 32.32
C GLY A 399 -24.50 5.49 32.99
N GLY A 400 -23.57 4.72 32.40
CA GLY A 400 -22.20 4.58 32.87
C GLY A 400 -21.17 5.24 31.94
N GLN A 401 -20.03 5.65 32.50
CA GLN A 401 -18.88 6.20 31.77
C GLN A 401 -17.57 5.51 32.15
N THR A 402 -16.59 5.56 31.24
CA THR A 402 -15.31 4.84 31.41
C THR A 402 -14.59 5.29 32.67
N PHE A 403 -14.41 6.60 32.86
CA PHE A 403 -13.63 7.13 33.99
C PHE A 403 -14.32 7.06 35.36
N GLU A 404 -15.61 6.70 35.42
CA GLU A 404 -16.29 6.38 36.69
C GLU A 404 -15.75 5.09 37.32
N HIS A 405 -15.17 4.20 36.49
CA HIS A 405 -14.64 2.91 36.91
C HIS A 405 -13.12 2.82 36.85
N VAL A 406 -12.43 3.78 36.22
CA VAL A 406 -10.95 3.74 36.11
C VAL A 406 -10.31 4.05 37.46
N VAL A 407 -9.41 3.18 37.91
CA VAL A 407 -8.56 3.40 39.09
C VAL A 407 -7.25 4.06 38.69
N ARG A 408 -6.63 3.57 37.62
CA ARG A 408 -5.39 4.11 37.06
C ARG A 408 -5.22 3.70 35.61
N VAL A 409 -4.47 4.51 34.87
CA VAL A 409 -4.11 4.28 33.47
C VAL A 409 -2.59 4.28 33.35
N ARG A 410 -2.06 3.27 32.66
CA ARG A 410 -0.67 3.20 32.23
C ARG A 410 -0.56 3.91 30.88
N VAL A 411 0.35 4.87 30.76
CA VAL A 411 0.55 5.68 29.54
C VAL A 411 2.02 5.78 29.15
N LEU A 412 2.27 6.02 27.86
CA LEU A 412 3.52 6.51 27.31
C LEU A 412 3.36 7.99 26.92
N ASP A 413 4.29 8.86 27.31
CA ASP A 413 4.29 10.26 26.91
C ASP A 413 4.82 10.45 25.47
N ALA A 414 4.91 11.70 25.02
CA ALA A 414 5.42 12.04 23.68
C ALA A 414 6.93 11.77 23.49
N GLU A 415 7.64 11.45 24.57
CA GLU A 415 9.04 11.00 24.59
C GLU A 415 9.14 9.47 24.63
N GLY A 416 8.01 8.76 24.74
CA GLY A 416 7.95 7.32 24.95
C GLY A 416 8.41 6.89 26.34
N ASN A 417 8.39 7.79 27.34
CA ASN A 417 8.57 7.43 28.73
C ASN A 417 7.24 7.04 29.35
N ALA A 418 7.31 6.11 30.28
CA ALA A 418 6.13 5.43 30.74
C ALA A 418 5.72 5.92 32.14
N LYS A 419 4.47 6.34 32.28
CA LYS A 419 3.88 6.84 33.54
C LYS A 419 2.61 6.08 33.91
N THR A 420 2.25 6.06 35.18
CA THR A 420 0.92 5.64 35.65
C THR A 420 0.21 6.86 36.22
N MET A 421 -1.05 7.05 35.87
CA MET A 421 -1.86 8.20 36.27
C MET A 421 -3.19 7.72 36.83
N THR A 422 -3.63 8.34 37.92
CA THR A 422 -4.98 8.20 38.47
C THR A 422 -5.93 9.19 37.79
N PRO A 423 -7.27 8.97 37.84
CA PRO A 423 -8.24 9.92 37.29
C PRO A 423 -8.06 11.36 37.80
N SER A 424 -7.68 11.55 39.07
CA SER A 424 -7.43 12.87 39.66
C SER A 424 -6.22 13.60 39.08
N GLU A 425 -5.30 12.88 38.44
CA GLU A 425 -4.15 13.44 37.74
C GLU A 425 -4.44 13.68 36.24
N MET A 426 -5.64 13.34 35.77
CA MET A 426 -6.06 13.42 34.38
C MET A 426 -7.16 14.45 34.20
N GLU A 427 -7.11 15.17 33.09
CA GLU A 427 -8.20 16.04 32.66
C GLU A 427 -9.23 15.20 31.91
N VAL A 428 -10.42 15.04 32.50
CA VAL A 428 -11.49 14.18 31.98
C VAL A 428 -12.76 15.01 31.81
N HIS A 429 -13.26 15.08 30.58
CA HIS A 429 -14.48 15.76 30.21
C HIS A 429 -15.50 14.78 29.60
N TYR A 430 -16.73 15.26 29.39
CA TYR A 430 -17.72 14.49 28.65
C TYR A 430 -17.22 14.26 27.22
N ARG A 431 -17.08 12.98 26.85
CA ARG A 431 -16.63 12.53 25.53
C ARG A 431 -15.22 12.96 25.10
N GLN A 432 -14.39 13.42 26.03
CA GLN A 432 -13.04 13.90 25.71
C GLN A 432 -12.10 13.76 26.91
N VAL A 433 -10.86 13.35 26.67
CA VAL A 433 -9.81 13.26 27.71
C VAL A 433 -8.54 13.93 27.18
N PRO A 434 -8.35 15.26 27.38
CA PRO A 434 -7.20 16.02 26.87
C PRO A 434 -5.84 15.43 27.24
N THR A 435 -5.71 14.82 28.42
CA THR A 435 -4.47 14.15 28.84
C THR A 435 -4.06 13.04 27.88
N LEU A 436 -5.02 12.30 27.31
CA LEU A 436 -4.77 11.21 26.37
C LEU A 436 -4.68 11.69 24.90
N GLU A 437 -4.67 13.00 24.66
CA GLU A 437 -4.29 13.60 23.38
C GLU A 437 -2.79 13.77 23.27
N LYS A 438 -2.12 13.90 24.43
CA LYS A 438 -0.67 14.11 24.56
C LYS A 438 0.08 12.88 25.05
N ASN A 439 -0.66 11.85 25.49
CA ASN A 439 -0.11 10.60 26.02
C ASN A 439 -0.85 9.41 25.41
N TYR A 440 -0.14 8.33 25.15
CA TYR A 440 -0.66 7.11 24.56
C TYR A 440 -0.96 6.09 25.67
N ALA A 441 -2.22 5.72 25.82
CA ALA A 441 -2.60 4.69 26.79
C ALA A 441 -2.05 3.31 26.39
N VAL A 442 -1.65 2.51 27.39
CA VAL A 442 -1.13 1.13 27.24
C VAL A 442 -2.03 0.12 27.93
N SER A 443 -2.48 0.43 29.14
CA SER A 443 -3.45 -0.39 29.88
C SER A 443 -4.22 0.46 30.89
N ALA A 444 -5.34 -0.05 31.39
CA ALA A 444 -6.09 0.56 32.47
C ALA A 444 -6.54 -0.48 33.49
N VAL A 445 -6.67 -0.03 34.73
CA VAL A 445 -7.27 -0.79 35.82
C VAL A 445 -8.66 -0.25 36.06
N PHE A 446 -9.67 -1.10 35.95
CA PHE A 446 -11.06 -0.82 36.24
C PHE A 446 -11.46 -1.41 37.58
N ARG A 447 -12.32 -0.73 38.33
CA ARG A 447 -12.92 -1.25 39.55
C ARG A 447 -14.43 -1.40 39.36
N GLY A 448 -14.92 -2.59 39.61
CA GLY A 448 -16.34 -2.87 39.71
C GLY A 448 -16.76 -3.13 41.15
N VAL A 449 -17.98 -3.63 41.31
CA VAL A 449 -18.59 -3.94 42.61
C VAL A 449 -18.87 -5.43 42.69
N PRO A 450 -18.53 -6.13 43.78
CA PRO A 450 -18.95 -7.51 43.98
C PRO A 450 -20.46 -7.67 43.79
N GLY A 451 -20.87 -8.64 42.96
CA GLY A 451 -22.26 -8.83 42.59
C GLY A 451 -22.59 -10.29 42.34
N GLY A 452 -23.88 -10.63 42.51
CA GLY A 452 -24.40 -11.95 42.16
C GLY A 452 -24.32 -12.17 40.65
N LYS A 453 -23.83 -13.34 40.23
CA LYS A 453 -23.63 -13.68 38.81
C LYS A 453 -24.90 -13.49 37.96
N ASP A 454 -26.06 -13.87 38.49
CA ASP A 454 -27.34 -13.77 37.79
C ASP A 454 -27.76 -12.31 37.52
N ASP A 455 -27.46 -11.40 38.44
CA ASP A 455 -27.73 -9.97 38.27
C ASP A 455 -26.85 -9.37 37.17
N ILE A 456 -25.56 -9.74 37.15
CA ILE A 456 -24.60 -9.30 36.15
C ILE A 456 -25.00 -9.83 34.76
N VAL A 457 -25.37 -11.11 34.66
CA VAL A 457 -25.86 -11.71 33.41
C VAL A 457 -27.09 -10.98 32.89
N ARG A 458 -28.07 -10.71 33.75
CA ARG A 458 -29.29 -9.98 33.36
C ARG A 458 -28.95 -8.59 32.80
N LYS A 459 -28.09 -7.82 33.47
CA LYS A 459 -27.66 -6.49 33.00
C LYS A 459 -26.89 -6.52 31.69
N LEU A 460 -26.07 -7.55 31.46
CA LEU A 460 -25.39 -7.76 30.19
C LEU A 460 -26.39 -8.01 29.05
N GLU A 461 -27.40 -8.85 29.28
CA GLU A 461 -28.46 -9.14 28.31
C GLU A 461 -29.31 -7.90 28.01
N GLU A 462 -29.65 -7.10 29.03
CA GLU A 462 -30.33 -5.81 28.87
C GLU A 462 -29.51 -4.85 27.99
N SER A 463 -28.19 -4.77 28.22
CA SER A 463 -27.30 -3.94 27.42
C SER A 463 -27.26 -4.37 25.95
N GLN A 464 -27.11 -5.67 25.72
CA GLN A 464 -27.10 -6.22 24.38
C GLN A 464 -28.43 -5.98 23.66
N HIS A 465 -29.54 -6.24 24.34
CA HIS A 465 -30.87 -6.11 23.78
C HIS A 465 -31.14 -4.66 23.38
N LYS A 466 -30.87 -3.70 24.27
CA LYS A 466 -31.06 -2.27 24.01
C LYS A 466 -30.24 -1.80 22.82
N ARG A 467 -29.00 -2.26 22.65
CA ARG A 467 -28.19 -1.92 21.47
C ARG A 467 -28.82 -2.46 20.19
N LYS A 468 -29.18 -3.74 20.16
CA LYS A 468 -29.77 -4.41 18.98
C LYS A 468 -31.07 -3.75 18.51
N THR A 469 -31.88 -3.24 19.43
CA THR A 469 -33.19 -2.64 19.10
C THR A 469 -33.12 -1.16 18.76
N THR A 470 -32.10 -0.42 19.23
CA THR A 470 -32.03 1.04 19.07
C THR A 470 -30.99 1.51 18.05
N GLN A 471 -30.08 0.64 17.63
CA GLN A 471 -28.96 1.00 16.74
C GLN A 471 -28.90 0.08 15.52
N PRO A 472 -28.45 0.58 14.36
CA PRO A 472 -28.32 -0.23 13.16
C PRO A 472 -27.24 -1.30 13.30
N ALA A 473 -27.49 -2.48 12.74
CA ALA A 473 -26.49 -3.54 12.59
C ALA A 473 -25.48 -3.29 11.46
N ALA A 474 -25.76 -2.32 10.58
CA ALA A 474 -24.92 -1.96 9.44
C ALA A 474 -23.60 -1.28 9.86
N SER A 475 -22.63 -1.27 8.94
CA SER A 475 -21.32 -0.62 9.12
C SER A 475 -21.50 0.88 9.35
N SER A 476 -21.09 1.39 10.50
CA SER A 476 -21.20 2.79 10.92
C SER A 476 -20.07 3.17 11.87
N ALA A 477 -19.86 4.46 12.10
CA ALA A 477 -18.92 5.00 13.09
C ALA A 477 -19.60 5.40 14.41
N GLY A 478 -20.80 4.87 14.68
CA GLY A 478 -21.63 5.33 15.80
C GLY A 478 -22.43 6.59 15.45
N CYS A 479 -22.72 7.40 16.48
CA CYS A 479 -23.37 8.68 16.33
C CYS A 479 -22.46 9.64 15.54
N ILE A 480 -22.99 10.23 14.47
CA ILE A 480 -22.24 11.16 13.63
C ILE A 480 -22.13 12.54 14.30
N PHE A 481 -23.19 13.00 14.94
CA PHE A 481 -23.27 14.32 15.56
C PHE A 481 -23.40 14.23 17.08
N LYS A 482 -22.83 15.23 17.76
CA LYS A 482 -23.14 15.49 19.18
C LYS A 482 -24.59 15.93 19.31
N ASN A 483 -25.21 15.66 20.45
CA ASN A 483 -26.56 16.17 20.73
C ASN A 483 -26.49 17.68 21.03
N PRO A 484 -27.23 18.53 20.31
CA PRO A 484 -27.42 19.93 20.72
C PRO A 484 -28.30 20.02 21.97
N ASP A 485 -28.20 21.13 22.71
CA ASP A 485 -28.81 21.29 24.03
C ASP A 485 -30.34 21.13 24.04
N ASN A 486 -30.99 21.49 22.93
CA ASN A 486 -32.44 21.59 22.82
C ASN A 486 -33.11 20.35 22.22
N ILE A 487 -32.38 19.47 21.53
CA ILE A 487 -32.96 18.29 20.87
C ILE A 487 -31.89 17.21 20.63
N PRO A 488 -32.17 15.92 20.87
CA PRO A 488 -31.27 14.86 20.45
C PRO A 488 -31.03 14.88 18.93
N ALA A 489 -29.78 14.81 18.49
CA ALA A 489 -29.43 14.94 17.06
C ALA A 489 -30.16 13.91 16.19
N GLY A 490 -30.30 12.67 16.67
CA GLY A 490 -31.03 11.63 15.94
C GLY A 490 -32.51 11.94 15.74
N LYS A 491 -33.15 12.58 16.72
CA LYS A 491 -34.54 13.03 16.63
C LYS A 491 -34.67 14.21 15.67
N LEU A 492 -33.73 15.14 15.70
CA LEU A 492 -33.69 16.27 14.76
C LEU A 492 -33.61 15.77 13.31
N VAL A 493 -32.69 14.85 13.01
CA VAL A 493 -32.54 14.30 11.65
C VAL A 493 -33.80 13.54 11.20
N ASP A 494 -34.46 12.83 12.12
CA ASP A 494 -35.72 12.14 11.86
C ASP A 494 -36.87 13.12 11.50
N GLU A 495 -37.06 14.16 12.32
CA GLU A 495 -38.08 15.19 12.09
C GLU A 495 -37.82 16.05 10.84
N LEU A 496 -36.57 16.12 10.39
CA LEU A 496 -36.20 16.76 9.13
C LEU A 496 -36.52 15.87 7.90
N GLY A 497 -36.96 14.63 8.12
CA GLY A 497 -37.29 13.67 7.07
C GLY A 497 -36.06 13.14 6.32
N LEU A 498 -34.89 13.12 6.97
CA LEU A 498 -33.62 12.77 6.33
C LEU A 498 -33.23 11.30 6.46
N LYS A 499 -34.01 10.48 7.18
CA LYS A 499 -33.81 9.01 7.17
C LYS A 499 -33.89 8.48 5.75
N ASN A 500 -33.04 7.49 5.43
CA ASN A 500 -32.86 6.94 4.08
C ASN A 500 -32.35 7.91 3.01
N CYS A 501 -32.05 9.18 3.34
CA CYS A 501 -31.32 10.05 2.43
C CYS A 501 -29.94 9.46 2.16
N ALA A 502 -29.54 9.42 0.88
CA ALA A 502 -28.29 8.82 0.45
C ALA A 502 -27.50 9.73 -0.50
N ILE A 503 -26.19 9.55 -0.50
CA ILE A 503 -25.24 10.06 -1.50
C ILE A 503 -24.33 8.88 -1.85
N GLY A 504 -24.36 8.45 -3.12
CA GLY A 504 -23.68 7.24 -3.55
C GLY A 504 -24.09 6.02 -2.72
N LYS A 505 -23.14 5.43 -1.98
CA LYS A 505 -23.39 4.28 -1.09
C LYS A 505 -23.44 4.64 0.40
N ALA A 506 -23.30 5.92 0.73
CA ALA A 506 -23.52 6.44 2.08
C ALA A 506 -25.01 6.78 2.28
N ARG A 507 -25.59 6.37 3.41
CA ARG A 507 -27.02 6.59 3.70
C ARG A 507 -27.27 6.89 5.17
N VAL A 508 -28.26 7.74 5.46
CA VAL A 508 -28.78 7.91 6.82
C VAL A 508 -29.62 6.69 7.20
N SER A 509 -29.28 6.05 8.31
CA SER A 509 -29.97 4.85 8.79
C SER A 509 -31.48 5.07 8.98
N GLU A 510 -32.28 4.11 8.54
CA GLU A 510 -33.72 4.06 8.85
C GLU A 510 -33.99 3.82 10.34
N VAL A 511 -33.08 3.11 11.03
CA VAL A 511 -33.24 2.74 12.44
C VAL A 511 -32.99 3.95 13.33
N HIS A 512 -31.94 4.72 13.06
CA HIS A 512 -31.53 5.84 13.91
C HIS A 512 -30.97 7.02 13.10
N GLY A 513 -31.62 8.18 13.16
CA GLY A 513 -31.27 9.35 12.33
C GLY A 513 -29.86 9.91 12.54
N ASN A 514 -29.22 9.66 13.69
CA ASN A 514 -27.83 10.08 13.94
C ASN A 514 -26.76 9.10 13.42
N PHE A 515 -27.14 8.04 12.70
CA PHE A 515 -26.20 7.07 12.16
C PHE A 515 -26.17 7.20 10.64
N VAL A 516 -24.98 7.42 10.10
CA VAL A 516 -24.70 7.23 8.68
C VAL A 516 -24.09 5.85 8.49
N VAL A 517 -24.65 5.08 7.57
CA VAL A 517 -24.28 3.69 7.28
C VAL A 517 -23.64 3.57 5.91
N ASN A 518 -22.73 2.61 5.79
CA ASN A 518 -22.13 2.18 4.53
C ASN A 518 -22.91 0.97 4.00
N ASP A 519 -23.66 1.16 2.92
CA ASP A 519 -24.43 0.08 2.24
C ASP A 519 -23.54 -0.83 1.37
N GLY A 520 -22.22 -0.64 1.42
CA GLY A 520 -21.21 -1.40 0.69
C GLY A 520 -20.59 -0.55 -0.42
N GLY A 521 -19.28 -0.33 -0.31
CA GLY A 521 -18.50 0.39 -1.31
C GLY A 521 -18.56 1.91 -1.22
N ALA A 522 -19.08 2.48 -0.12
CA ALA A 522 -19.06 3.93 0.08
C ALA A 522 -17.65 4.48 0.23
N THR A 523 -17.43 5.69 -0.29
CA THR A 523 -16.18 6.43 -0.12
C THR A 523 -16.27 7.40 1.06
N ALA A 524 -15.13 7.92 1.53
CA ALA A 524 -15.13 8.96 2.55
C ALA A 524 -15.77 10.24 2.01
N ALA A 525 -15.50 10.58 0.75
CA ALA A 525 -16.12 11.73 0.09
C ALA A 525 -17.66 11.68 0.11
N GLU A 526 -18.25 10.54 -0.25
CA GLU A 526 -19.71 10.34 -0.20
C GLU A 526 -20.28 10.51 1.23
N MET A 527 -19.57 9.95 2.22
CA MET A 527 -19.95 10.08 3.64
C MET A 527 -19.94 11.54 4.09
N LEU A 528 -18.89 12.28 3.74
CA LEU A 528 -18.71 13.68 4.12
C LEU A 528 -19.71 14.59 3.44
N GLU A 529 -20.01 14.34 2.17
CA GLU A 529 -21.04 15.08 1.43
C GLU A 529 -22.41 14.88 2.09
N LEU A 530 -22.74 13.65 2.54
CA LEU A 530 -23.99 13.38 3.22
C LEU A 530 -24.05 14.07 4.59
N ILE A 531 -22.94 14.06 5.34
CA ILE A 531 -22.81 14.78 6.61
C ILE A 531 -23.06 16.29 6.41
N ALA A 532 -22.42 16.88 5.41
CA ALA A 532 -22.56 18.30 5.08
C ALA A 532 -24.01 18.65 4.69
N LYS A 533 -24.68 17.78 3.92
CA LYS A 533 -26.09 17.93 3.56
C LYS A 533 -27.01 17.92 4.79
N ILE A 534 -26.76 17.05 5.77
CA ILE A 534 -27.53 17.00 7.02
C ILE A 534 -27.33 18.29 7.81
N GLN A 535 -26.08 18.74 7.98
CA GLN A 535 -25.76 20.00 8.68
C GLN A 535 -26.43 21.20 8.02
N ALA A 536 -26.32 21.32 6.69
CA ALA A 536 -26.94 22.40 5.94
C ALA A 536 -28.48 22.41 6.12
N THR A 537 -29.12 21.23 6.04
CA THR A 537 -30.57 21.11 6.20
C THR A 537 -31.03 21.46 7.62
N ALA A 538 -30.27 21.03 8.65
CA ALA A 538 -30.58 21.35 10.05
C ALA A 538 -30.45 22.85 10.34
N ARG A 539 -29.43 23.49 9.79
CA ARG A 539 -29.23 24.94 9.88
C ARG A 539 -30.35 25.70 9.17
N GLU A 540 -30.65 25.35 7.92
CA GLU A 540 -31.64 26.04 7.10
C GLU A 540 -33.06 25.92 7.69
N LYS A 541 -33.49 24.71 8.07
CA LYS A 541 -34.88 24.47 8.47
C LYS A 541 -35.16 24.68 9.95
N ARG A 542 -34.14 24.57 10.82
CA ARG A 542 -34.31 24.58 12.28
C ARG A 542 -33.36 25.53 13.00
N GLY A 543 -32.45 26.20 12.29
CA GLY A 543 -31.47 27.12 12.89
C GLY A 543 -30.48 26.43 13.84
N VAL A 544 -30.31 25.11 13.72
CA VAL A 544 -29.44 24.32 14.61
C VAL A 544 -28.14 23.98 13.89
N GLU A 545 -27.01 24.38 14.47
CA GLU A 545 -25.67 24.02 14.00
C GLU A 545 -25.25 22.67 14.60
N LEU A 546 -25.20 21.63 13.77
CA LEU A 546 -24.77 20.29 14.20
C LEU A 546 -23.25 20.16 14.16
N GLN A 547 -22.65 19.76 15.29
CA GLN A 547 -21.22 19.45 15.39
C GLN A 547 -20.98 17.95 15.30
N THR A 548 -19.94 17.53 14.58
CA THR A 548 -19.59 16.11 14.48
C THR A 548 -19.03 15.57 15.80
N GLU A 549 -19.42 14.35 16.14
CA GLU A 549 -18.83 13.52 17.21
C GLU A 549 -17.79 12.55 16.63
N VAL A 550 -18.07 12.04 15.42
CA VAL A 550 -17.13 11.23 14.65
C VAL A 550 -15.84 12.02 14.37
N GLN A 551 -14.70 11.37 14.55
CA GLN A 551 -13.39 11.97 14.27
C GLN A 551 -13.07 11.79 12.79
N ILE A 552 -12.99 12.90 12.07
CA ILE A 552 -12.62 12.94 10.65
C ILE A 552 -11.11 13.15 10.57
N VAL A 553 -10.38 12.22 9.96
CA VAL A 553 -8.90 12.21 9.93
C VAL A 553 -8.37 11.84 8.54
N GLY A 554 -7.10 12.15 8.30
CA GLY A 554 -6.42 11.85 7.03
C GLY A 554 -6.55 12.96 5.99
N GLU A 555 -5.97 12.70 4.82
CA GLU A 555 -5.79 13.66 3.73
C GLU A 555 -6.90 13.56 2.68
N GLU A 556 -7.13 14.65 1.94
CA GLU A 556 -7.97 14.62 0.74
C GLU A 556 -7.33 13.68 -0.32
N GLY A 557 -8.18 12.93 -1.05
CA GLY A 557 -7.75 11.80 -1.90
C GLY A 557 -8.03 11.96 -3.38
#